data_AF-A0A482VPA6-F1
#
_entry.id   AF-A0A482VPA6-F1
#
_cell.length_a   1.000
_cell.length_b   1.000
_cell.length_c   1.000
_cell.angle_alpha   90.00
_cell.angle_beta   90.00
_cell.angle_gamma   90.00
#
_symmetry.space_group_name_H-M   'P 1'
#
loop_
_entity.id
_entity.type
_entity.pdbx_description
1 polymer ?
#
loop_
_entity_poly.entity_id
_entity_poly.type
_entity_poly.pdbx_seq_one_letter_code
_entity_poly.pdbx_strand_id
1 'polypeptide(L)'
;MPATFLHRFILSIGFLSLFHVAYSAAQHRSYLRLNELDFTHLPLDIVIQALLSLFVIMYGVMNVAGDFKEIKASVELENKSWETFRNIPAFYTFSHRGRFLSYGHSNQIPHNSRDYE
;
A
#
# COMPACT_ATOMS: atom_id res chain seq x y z
N MET A 1 2.79 9.25 -4.20
CA MET A 1 3.48 8.87 -2.95
C MET A 1 2.89 7.55 -2.50
N PRO A 2 3.57 6.69 -1.71
CA PRO A 2 2.94 5.50 -1.17
C PRO A 2 1.67 5.90 -0.42
N ALA A 3 0.57 5.15 -0.62
CA ALA A 3 -0.72 5.47 -0.03
C ALA A 3 -0.57 5.64 1.48
N THR A 4 -0.63 6.89 1.94
CA THR A 4 -0.50 7.19 3.36
C THR A 4 -1.62 6.50 4.13
N PHE A 5 -1.36 6.15 5.38
CA PHE A 5 -2.37 5.54 6.27
C PHE A 5 -3.68 6.35 6.27
N LEU A 6 -3.59 7.68 6.11
CA LEU A 6 -4.72 8.59 5.99
C LEU A 6 -5.61 8.30 4.77
N HIS A 7 -5.04 8.07 3.58
CA HIS A 7 -5.86 7.77 2.38
C HIS A 7 -6.61 6.45 2.52
N ARG A 8 -5.96 5.44 3.12
CA ARG A 8 -6.61 4.16 3.44
C ARG A 8 -7.72 4.33 4.47
N PHE A 9 -7.51 5.17 5.48
CA PHE A 9 -8.53 5.49 6.48
C PHE A 9 -9.74 6.23 5.88
N ILE A 10 -9.49 7.23 5.03
CA ILE A 10 -10.53 7.95 4.29
C ILE A 10 -11.34 7.00 3.41
N LEU A 11 -10.66 6.08 2.72
CA LEU A 11 -11.32 5.06 1.89
C LEU A 11 -12.23 4.14 2.73
N SER A 12 -11.75 3.67 3.89
CA SER A 12 -12.56 2.87 4.82
C SER A 12 -13.79 3.62 5.32
N ILE A 13 -13.65 4.90 5.68
CA ILE A 13 -14.79 5.74 6.07
C ILE A 13 -15.78 5.91 4.90
N GLY A 14 -15.29 6.10 3.68
CA GLY A 14 -16.11 6.18 2.48
C GLY A 14 -17.00 4.95 2.31
N PHE A 15 -16.42 3.74 2.44
CA PHE A 15 -17.18 2.49 2.36
C PHE A 15 -18.19 2.31 3.50
N LEU A 16 -17.82 2.67 4.74
CA LEU A 16 -18.74 2.64 5.87
C LEU A 16 -19.92 3.60 5.67
N SER A 17 -19.67 4.80 5.14
CA SER A 17 -20.72 5.77 4.81
C SER A 17 -21.63 5.25 3.69
N LEU A 18 -21.07 4.66 2.64
CA LEU A 18 -21.86 4.05 1.56
C LEU A 18 -22.72 2.88 2.07
N PHE A 19 -22.17 2.06 2.97
CA PHE A 19 -22.91 0.98 3.62
C PHE A 19 -24.07 1.51 4.46
N HIS A 20 -23.84 2.60 5.23
CA HIS A 20 -24.90 3.26 5.99
C HIS A 20 -26.04 3.74 5.09
N VAL A 21 -25.73 4.37 3.96
CA VAL A 21 -26.73 4.81 2.98
C VAL A 21 -27.50 3.64 2.39
N ALA A 22 -26.82 2.54 2.06
CA ALA A 22 -27.47 1.33 1.55
C ALA A 22 -28.44 0.73 2.59
N TYR A 23 -28.04 0.69 3.86
CA TYR A 23 -28.90 0.27 4.96
C TYR A 23 -30.12 1.19 5.10
N SER A 24 -29.92 2.51 5.13
CA SER A 24 -31.02 3.50 5.20
C SER A 24 -32.01 3.36 4.04
N ALA A 25 -31.52 3.17 2.81
CA ALA A 25 -32.36 2.97 1.64
C ALA A 25 -33.16 1.66 1.70
N ALA A 26 -32.53 0.57 2.14
CA ALA A 26 -33.19 -0.73 2.30
C ALA A 26 -34.25 -0.71 3.41
N GLN A 27 -33.94 -0.03 4.53
CA GLN A 27 -34.89 0.18 5.63
C GLN A 27 -36.06 1.04 5.19
N HIS A 28 -35.81 2.15 4.48
CA HIS A 28 -36.87 3.01 3.96
C HIS A 28 -37.83 2.24 3.03
N ARG A 29 -37.29 1.38 2.16
CA ARG A 29 -38.12 0.53 1.29
C ARG A 29 -38.93 -0.51 2.06
N SER A 30 -38.35 -1.10 3.11
CA SER A 30 -39.05 -2.04 3.99
C SER A 30 -40.15 -1.34 4.79
N TYR A 31 -39.89 -0.12 5.28
CA TYR A 31 -40.86 0.69 6.01
C TYR A 31 -42.08 1.01 5.15
N LEU A 32 -41.88 1.46 3.89
CA LEU A 32 -43.00 1.76 2.99
C LEU A 32 -43.87 0.51 2.72
N ARG A 33 -43.24 -0.65 2.51
CA ARG A 33 -43.95 -1.92 2.32
C ARG A 33 -44.80 -2.32 3.53
N LEU A 34 -44.27 -2.14 4.75
CA LEU A 34 -44.99 -2.48 5.98
C LEU A 34 -46.17 -1.56 6.26
N ASN A 35 -46.11 -0.32 5.79
CA ASN A 35 -47.18 0.67 5.99
C ASN A 35 -48.13 0.75 4.78
N GLU A 36 -47.99 -0.16 3.80
CA GLU A 36 -48.79 -0.17 2.57
C GLU A 36 -48.77 1.18 1.81
N LEU A 37 -47.66 1.92 1.93
CA LEU A 37 -47.46 3.20 1.27
C LEU A 37 -46.81 3.00 -0.10
N ASP A 38 -47.24 3.77 -1.09
CA ASP A 38 -46.65 3.75 -2.42
C ASP A 38 -45.22 4.31 -2.41
N PHE A 39 -44.31 3.63 -3.11
CA PHE A 39 -42.95 4.12 -3.32
C PHE A 39 -42.97 5.20 -4.38
N THR A 40 -42.89 6.46 -3.97
CA THR A 40 -42.81 7.61 -4.87
C THR A 40 -41.35 7.94 -5.20
N HIS A 41 -40.58 8.37 -4.20
CA HIS A 41 -39.20 8.77 -4.36
C HIS A 41 -38.36 8.46 -3.11
N LEU A 42 -37.05 8.32 -3.32
CA LEU A 42 -36.11 8.18 -2.21
C LEU A 42 -35.86 9.56 -1.58
N PRO A 43 -35.79 9.65 -0.24
CA PRO A 43 -35.43 10.87 0.46
C PRO A 43 -34.13 11.48 -0.06
N LEU A 44 -34.14 12.81 -0.26
CA LEU A 44 -33.01 13.53 -0.88
C LEU A 44 -31.73 13.46 -0.05
N ASP A 45 -31.84 13.39 1.27
CA ASP A 45 -30.72 13.20 2.19
C ASP A 45 -29.95 11.89 1.88
N ILE A 46 -30.66 10.78 1.69
CA ILE A 46 -30.05 9.48 1.33
C ILE A 46 -29.34 9.57 -0.03
N VAL A 47 -29.95 10.25 -1.01
CA VAL A 47 -29.35 10.45 -2.34
C VAL A 47 -28.08 11.29 -2.27
N ILE A 48 -28.11 12.41 -1.54
CA ILE A 48 -26.95 13.30 -1.38
C ILE A 48 -25.81 12.58 -0.65
N GLN A 49 -26.12 11.81 0.40
CA GLN A 49 -25.12 11.03 1.13
C GLN A 49 -24.52 9.91 0.26
N ALA A 50 -25.32 9.28 -0.61
CA ALA A 50 -24.83 8.31 -1.59
C ALA A 50 -23.82 8.92 -2.56
N LEU A 51 -24.15 10.10 -3.11
CA LEU A 51 -23.28 10.81 -4.05
C LEU A 51 -21.98 11.26 -3.37
N LEU A 52 -22.07 11.81 -2.17
CA LEU A 52 -20.89 12.27 -1.43
C LEU A 52 -19.98 11.10 -1.04
N SER A 53 -20.54 9.98 -0.57
CA SER A 53 -19.76 8.76 -0.27
C SER A 53 -19.10 8.18 -1.53
N LEU A 54 -19.78 8.20 -2.68
CA LEU A 54 -19.20 7.80 -3.97
C LEU A 54 -17.97 8.64 -4.34
N PHE A 55 -18.07 9.97 -4.26
CA PHE A 55 -16.94 10.86 -4.56
C PHE A 55 -15.76 10.66 -3.60
N VAL A 56 -16.03 10.45 -2.31
CA VAL A 56 -14.99 10.16 -1.31
C VAL A 56 -14.27 8.85 -1.62
N ILE A 57 -15.00 7.79 -1.97
CA ILE A 57 -14.40 6.50 -2.37
C ILE A 57 -13.56 6.68 -3.64
N MET A 58 -14.08 7.37 -4.65
CA MET A 58 -13.34 7.62 -5.90
C MET A 58 -12.01 8.32 -5.62
N TYR A 59 -12.04 9.38 -4.80
CA TYR A 59 -10.84 10.09 -4.36
C TYR A 59 -9.88 9.17 -3.58
N GLY A 60 -10.39 8.37 -2.65
CA GLY A 60 -9.59 7.42 -1.87
C GLY A 60 -8.90 6.38 -2.75
N VAL A 61 -9.62 5.79 -3.71
CA VAL A 61 -9.09 4.78 -4.63
C VAL A 61 -7.99 5.35 -5.53
N MET A 62 -8.19 6.56 -6.08
CA MET A 62 -7.16 7.22 -6.91
C MET A 62 -5.85 7.41 -6.15
N ASN A 63 -5.90 7.78 -4.87
CA ASN A 63 -4.71 7.96 -4.05
C ASN A 63 -4.07 6.62 -3.60
N VAL A 64 -4.86 5.54 -3.53
CA VAL A 64 -4.36 4.21 -3.17
C VAL A 64 -3.73 3.49 -4.37
N ALA A 65 -4.19 3.76 -5.59
CA ALA A 65 -3.70 3.14 -6.82
C ALA A 65 -2.20 3.41 -7.09
N GLY A 66 -1.63 4.43 -6.46
CA GLY A 66 -0.22 4.77 -6.57
C GLY A 66 0.08 5.70 -7.75
N ASP A 67 1.33 6.19 -7.79
CA ASP A 67 1.74 7.11 -8.85
C ASP A 67 2.13 6.35 -10.12
N PHE A 68 1.97 7.03 -11.24
CA PHE A 68 2.56 6.57 -12.49
C PHE A 68 4.08 6.68 -12.44
N LYS A 69 4.77 5.60 -12.81
CA LYS A 69 6.21 5.59 -13.05
C LYS A 69 6.50 6.02 -14.49
N GLU A 70 7.58 6.77 -14.70
CA GLU A 70 8.00 7.17 -16.03
C GLU A 70 8.39 5.97 -16.90
N ILE A 71 8.01 6.01 -18.19
CA ILE A 71 8.25 4.91 -19.15
C ILE A 71 9.72 4.84 -19.59
N LYS A 72 10.45 5.97 -19.56
CA LYS A 72 11.83 6.05 -20.03
C LYS A 72 12.79 5.39 -19.03
N ALA A 73 13.38 4.26 -19.45
CA ALA A 73 14.40 3.55 -18.67
C ALA A 73 15.67 4.38 -18.41
N SER A 74 15.98 5.37 -19.27
CA SER A 74 17.16 6.22 -19.11
C SER A 74 17.12 7.05 -17.82
N VAL A 75 15.93 7.47 -17.38
CA VAL A 75 15.76 8.30 -16.16
C VAL A 75 16.02 7.49 -14.89
N GLU A 76 15.66 6.21 -14.88
CA GLU A 76 16.00 5.30 -13.79
C GLU A 76 17.49 4.94 -13.79
N LEU A 77 18.10 4.79 -14.97
CA LEU A 77 19.53 4.52 -15.10
C LEU A 77 20.41 5.72 -14.70
N GLU A 78 19.97 6.95 -14.99
CA GLU A 78 20.72 8.17 -14.65
C GLU A 78 20.92 8.32 -13.14
N ASN A 79 19.94 7.90 -12.34
CA ASN A 79 20.02 7.90 -10.88
C ASN A 79 20.90 6.77 -10.31
N LYS A 80 21.40 5.85 -11.14
CA LYS A 80 22.18 4.68 -10.69
C LYS A 80 23.68 4.98 -10.82
N SER A 81 24.39 4.98 -9.69
CA SER A 81 25.84 5.21 -9.69
C SER A 81 26.62 4.05 -10.30
N TRP A 82 27.79 4.37 -10.84
CA TRP A 82 28.68 3.38 -11.47
C TRP A 82 29.15 2.30 -10.48
N GLU A 83 29.37 2.66 -9.21
CA GLU A 83 29.66 1.73 -8.12
C GLU A 83 28.58 0.66 -7.95
N THR A 84 27.30 1.06 -8.04
CA THR A 84 26.15 0.14 -7.96
C THR A 84 26.03 -0.74 -9.19
N PHE A 85 26.47 -0.25 -10.36
CA PHE A 85 26.41 -0.99 -11.62
C PHE A 85 27.54 -2.01 -11.76
N ARG A 86 28.76 -1.66 -11.34
CA ARG A 86 29.94 -2.55 -11.38
C ARG A 86 29.90 -3.66 -10.33
N ASN A 87 29.07 -3.51 -9.31
CA ASN A 87 28.86 -4.52 -8.29
C ASN A 87 28.08 -5.71 -8.85
N ILE A 88 28.78 -6.73 -9.35
CA ILE A 88 28.17 -7.93 -9.97
C ILE A 88 28.19 -9.10 -8.97
N PRO A 89 27.06 -9.49 -8.36
CA PRO A 89 27.02 -10.50 -7.29
C PRO A 89 27.50 -11.88 -7.72
N ALA A 90 27.30 -12.23 -8.99
CA ALA A 90 27.71 -13.51 -9.55
C ALA A 90 29.24 -13.70 -9.59
N PHE A 91 30.03 -12.62 -9.49
CA PHE A 91 31.49 -12.66 -9.58
C PHE A 91 32.19 -12.16 -8.31
N TYR A 92 31.54 -12.21 -7.16
CA TYR A 92 32.18 -11.81 -5.91
C TYR A 92 33.32 -12.74 -5.54
N THR A 93 34.50 -12.15 -5.36
CA THR A 93 35.65 -12.79 -4.74
C THR A 93 35.81 -12.28 -3.31
N PHE A 94 35.74 -13.18 -2.33
CA PHE A 94 35.87 -12.80 -0.91
C PHE A 94 37.34 -12.63 -0.45
N SER A 95 38.30 -12.87 -1.32
CA SER A 95 39.73 -12.63 -1.10
C SER A 95 40.11 -11.16 -1.30
N HIS A 96 39.65 -10.27 -0.41
CA HIS A 96 39.92 -8.83 -0.46
C HIS A 96 40.46 -8.30 0.87
N ARG A 97 40.99 -7.06 0.88
CA ARG A 97 41.64 -6.45 2.08
C ARG A 97 40.70 -6.33 3.28
N GLY A 98 39.38 -6.22 3.04
CA GLY A 98 38.35 -6.20 4.08
C GLY A 98 38.26 -7.48 4.90
N ARG A 99 38.78 -8.61 4.38
CA ARG A 99 38.90 -9.87 5.12
C ARG A 99 39.66 -9.69 6.43
N PHE A 100 40.82 -9.04 6.43
CA PHE A 100 41.64 -8.84 7.64
C PHE A 100 41.06 -7.78 8.59
N LEU A 101 40.33 -6.80 8.07
CA LEU A 101 39.66 -5.78 8.88
C LEU A 101 38.43 -6.34 9.59
N SER A 102 37.72 -7.29 8.97
CA SER A 102 36.58 -7.98 9.59
C SER A 102 36.99 -8.93 10.73
N TYR A 103 38.18 -9.54 10.66
CA TYR A 103 38.64 -10.50 11.67
C TYR A 103 38.99 -9.86 13.03
N GLY A 104 39.18 -8.54 13.10
CA GLY A 104 39.38 -7.83 14.36
C GLY A 104 38.15 -7.87 15.30
N HIS A 105 36.97 -8.19 14.79
CA HIS A 105 35.73 -8.25 15.58
C HIS A 105 35.27 -9.69 15.93
N SER A 106 35.75 -10.72 15.22
CA SER A 106 35.35 -12.13 15.47
C SER A 106 36.34 -12.93 16.33
N ASN A 107 37.55 -12.42 16.55
CA ASN A 107 38.62 -13.15 17.25
C ASN A 107 38.57 -13.01 18.79
N GLN A 108 37.38 -12.92 19.38
CA GLN A 108 37.18 -13.21 20.80
C GLN A 108 36.72 -14.65 21.08
N ILE A 109 36.52 -15.49 20.06
CA ILE A 109 36.19 -16.91 20.28
C ILE A 109 37.32 -17.80 19.73
N PRO A 110 38.08 -18.49 20.59
CA PRO A 110 39.13 -19.39 20.14
C PRO A 110 38.48 -20.67 19.60
N HIS A 111 38.47 -20.85 18.28
CA HIS A 111 38.10 -22.13 17.68
C HIS A 111 39.31 -23.07 17.77
N ASN A 112 39.28 -23.95 18.78
CA ASN A 112 40.20 -25.07 18.97
C ASN A 112 40.30 -25.87 17.66
N SER A 113 41.50 -25.90 17.09
CA SER A 113 41.84 -26.58 15.84
C SER A 113 42.20 -28.05 16.10
N ARG A 114 41.23 -28.81 16.61
CA ARG A 114 41.25 -30.27 16.64
C ARG A 114 39.89 -30.72 16.13
N ASP A 115 39.86 -31.81 15.38
CA ASP A 115 38.68 -32.53 14.87
C ASP A 115 38.43 -32.39 13.35
N TYR A 116 39.44 -32.73 12.54
CA TYR A 116 39.22 -33.41 11.25
C TYR A 116 40.46 -34.25 10.90
N GLU A 117 40.55 -35.43 11.52
CA GLU A 117 41.08 -36.66 10.90
C GLU A 117 39.93 -37.41 10.24
#